data_AF-D7AY79-F1
#
_entry.id   AF-D7AY79-F1
#
_cell.length_a   1.000
_cell.length_b   1.000
_cell.length_c   1.000
_cell.angle_alpha   90.00
_cell.angle_beta   90.00
_cell.angle_gamma   90.00
#
_symmetry.space_group_name_H-M   'P 1'
#
loop_
_entity.id
_entity.type
_entity.pdbx_description
1 polymer ?
#
loop_
_entity_poly.entity_id
_entity_poly.type
_entity_poly.pdbx_seq_one_letter_code
_entity_poly.pdbx_strand_id
1 'polypeptide(L)'
;MELMSELLRAPEAVGSWEWFVDTGENADVFHCLSTLAAVAGILDRRGLLKVESVEVCWEHPQSRGPDAHRTVPVAGAIDTPEYAQRLLASRPRDAPDARVKLLRTRGGGAWTDARGNVHTEADLVLLETMPLFEDVSVEAAVHHDVWAHHAFSGVPHPEVHAANAPRLAAALKEVESTLHAATNPGEPTYFGAVDGYGIRAPEPYEIVDGLAPDLTDRLA
;
A
#
# COMPACT_ATOMS: atom_id res chain seq x y z
N MET A 1 -3.37 29.72 15.54
CA MET A 1 -4.24 28.93 14.67
C MET A 1 -3.51 27.62 14.42
N GLU A 2 -3.79 26.63 15.28
CA GLU A 2 -3.29 25.27 15.13
C GLU A 2 -3.98 24.67 13.91
N LEU A 3 -3.23 24.42 12.85
CA LEU A 3 -3.74 23.71 11.68
C LEU A 3 -2.78 22.56 11.40
N MET A 4 -3.35 21.36 11.61
CA MET A 4 -2.97 20.05 11.07
C MET A 4 -1.80 19.32 11.76
N SER A 5 -2.11 18.67 12.89
CA SER A 5 -1.33 17.56 13.44
C SER A 5 -1.91 16.18 13.10
N GLU A 6 -2.95 16.11 12.27
CA GLU A 6 -3.64 14.85 11.95
C GLU A 6 -3.56 14.60 10.45
N LEU A 7 -2.96 13.47 10.08
CA LEU A 7 -2.88 13.02 8.71
C LEU A 7 -4.20 12.37 8.33
N LEU A 8 -4.88 12.90 7.32
CA LEU A 8 -6.15 12.36 6.86
C LEU A 8 -5.94 11.10 6.02
N ARG A 9 -6.89 10.17 6.09
CA ARG A 9 -6.87 8.91 5.35
C ARG A 9 -8.16 8.75 4.55
N ALA A 10 -8.04 8.59 3.24
CA ALA A 10 -9.17 8.29 2.36
C ALA A 10 -9.62 6.82 2.48
N PRO A 11 -10.92 6.52 2.33
CA PRO A 11 -11.43 5.15 2.30
C PRO A 11 -10.91 4.36 1.09
N GLU A 12 -10.70 5.05 -0.04
CA GLU A 12 -10.12 4.50 -1.27
C GLU A 12 -8.68 4.99 -1.45
N ALA A 13 -7.90 4.31 -2.29
CA ALA A 13 -6.52 4.71 -2.55
C ALA A 13 -6.49 6.07 -3.28
N VAL A 14 -5.60 6.96 -2.85
CA VAL A 14 -5.22 8.17 -3.60
C VAL A 14 -4.40 7.79 -4.83
N GLY A 15 -3.61 6.71 -4.71
CA GLY A 15 -2.93 6.09 -5.82
C GLY A 15 -2.50 4.67 -5.46
N SER A 16 -2.45 3.81 -6.46
CA SER A 16 -1.85 2.49 -6.35
C SER A 16 -1.06 2.11 -7.59
N TRP A 17 -0.10 1.21 -7.38
CA TRP A 17 0.81 0.70 -8.40
C TRP A 17 0.87 -0.81 -8.27
N GLU A 18 0.60 -1.49 -9.38
CA GLU A 18 0.53 -2.95 -9.45
C GLU A 18 1.67 -3.50 -10.32
N TRP A 19 2.22 -4.64 -9.93
CA TRP A 19 3.17 -5.42 -10.70
C TRP A 19 2.74 -6.88 -10.74
N PHE A 20 3.07 -7.56 -11.83
CA PHE A 20 2.87 -9.01 -11.99
C PHE A 20 4.23 -9.68 -12.12
N VAL A 21 4.54 -10.57 -11.20
CA VAL A 21 5.82 -11.27 -11.12
C VAL A 21 5.62 -12.72 -11.54
N ASP A 22 6.15 -13.08 -12.71
CA ASP A 22 6.15 -14.45 -13.23
C ASP A 22 6.99 -15.35 -12.31
N THR A 23 6.37 -16.40 -11.81
CA THR A 23 7.01 -17.39 -10.93
C THR A 23 7.52 -18.62 -11.67
N GLY A 24 7.16 -18.79 -12.94
CA GLY A 24 7.52 -19.94 -13.78
C GLY A 24 6.79 -21.24 -13.44
N GLU A 25 5.95 -21.23 -12.41
CA GLU A 25 5.09 -22.32 -11.96
C GLU A 25 3.84 -21.76 -11.29
N ASN A 26 2.96 -22.58 -10.71
CA ASN A 26 1.81 -22.02 -10.00
C ASN A 26 2.27 -21.28 -8.73
N ALA A 27 1.99 -19.98 -8.66
CA ALA A 27 2.28 -19.13 -7.54
C ALA A 27 1.60 -19.64 -6.26
N ASP A 28 2.36 -19.62 -5.18
CA ASP A 28 1.91 -20.05 -3.87
C ASP A 28 2.24 -19.01 -2.79
N VAL A 29 2.00 -19.36 -1.53
CA VAL A 29 2.24 -18.48 -0.38
C VAL A 29 3.72 -18.12 -0.23
N PHE A 30 4.65 -18.99 -0.62
CA PHE A 30 6.09 -18.72 -0.51
C PHE A 30 6.52 -17.71 -1.56
N HIS A 31 6.01 -17.82 -2.79
CA HIS A 31 6.19 -16.82 -3.83
C HIS A 31 5.65 -15.46 -3.37
N CYS A 32 4.43 -15.42 -2.83
CA CYS A 32 3.83 -14.19 -2.30
C CYS A 32 4.68 -13.57 -1.19
N LEU A 33 5.09 -14.35 -0.18
CA LEU A 33 5.90 -13.86 0.94
C LEU A 33 7.28 -13.37 0.49
N SER A 34 7.91 -14.06 -0.46
CA SER A 34 9.22 -13.67 -0.99
C SER A 34 9.15 -12.33 -1.73
N THR A 35 8.15 -12.17 -2.60
CA THR A 35 7.91 -10.92 -3.31
C THR A 35 7.52 -9.79 -2.35
N LEU A 36 6.67 -10.08 -1.36
CA LEU A 36 6.28 -9.13 -0.32
C LEU A 36 7.49 -8.67 0.51
N ALA A 37 8.39 -9.58 0.87
CA ALA A 37 9.62 -9.26 1.62
C ALA A 37 10.57 -8.36 0.81
N ALA A 38 10.76 -8.67 -0.47
CA ALA A 38 11.62 -7.88 -1.35
C ALA A 38 11.14 -6.43 -1.46
N VAL A 39 9.84 -6.24 -1.72
CA VAL A 39 9.24 -4.90 -1.84
C VAL A 39 9.19 -4.18 -0.49
N ALA A 40 8.79 -4.87 0.58
CA ALA A 40 8.78 -4.31 1.92
C ALA A 40 10.17 -3.81 2.35
N GLY A 41 11.23 -4.54 2.00
CA GLY A 41 12.60 -4.12 2.28
C GLY A 41 13.00 -2.82 1.56
N ILE A 42 12.49 -2.58 0.34
CA ILE A 42 12.70 -1.31 -0.38
C ILE A 42 11.97 -0.16 0.33
N LEU A 43 10.73 -0.40 0.73
CA LEU A 43 9.91 0.59 1.43
C LEU A 43 10.48 0.94 2.82
N ASP A 44 10.97 -0.04 3.57
CA ASP A 44 11.57 0.16 4.91
C ASP A 44 12.83 1.04 4.84
N ARG A 45 13.73 0.79 3.88
CA ARG A 45 14.93 1.61 3.66
C ARG A 45 14.62 3.09 3.39
N ARG A 46 13.41 3.40 2.95
CA ARG A 46 12.92 4.75 2.64
C ARG A 46 11.95 5.29 3.70
N GLY A 47 11.79 4.57 4.81
CA GLY A 47 10.89 4.92 5.90
C GLY A 47 9.42 4.95 5.49
N LEU A 48 9.03 4.19 4.45
CA LEU A 48 7.65 4.15 3.93
C LEU A 48 6.81 3.07 4.60
N LEU A 49 7.43 1.94 4.96
CA LEU A 49 6.77 0.82 5.61
C LEU A 49 7.78 0.01 6.41
N LYS A 50 7.56 -0.10 7.72
CA LYS A 50 8.19 -1.10 8.58
C LYS A 50 7.15 -2.15 8.92
N VAL A 51 7.32 -3.37 8.41
CA VAL A 51 6.34 -4.45 8.60
C VAL A 51 6.34 -4.93 10.05
N GLU A 52 5.19 -4.86 10.69
CA GLU A 52 4.97 -5.32 12.07
C GLU A 52 4.16 -6.61 12.12
N SER A 53 3.25 -6.79 11.15
CA SER A 53 2.49 -8.01 10.97
C SER A 53 2.08 -8.20 9.50
N VAL A 54 1.74 -9.43 9.13
CA VAL A 54 1.09 -9.74 7.85
C VAL A 54 -0.33 -10.21 8.14
N GLU A 55 -1.30 -9.56 7.53
CA GLU A 55 -2.67 -10.01 7.44
C GLU A 55 -2.78 -10.99 6.27
N VAL A 56 -3.32 -12.18 6.52
CA VAL A 56 -3.73 -13.13 5.50
C VAL A 56 -5.24 -13.08 5.35
N CYS A 57 -5.68 -12.94 4.12
CA CYS A 57 -7.06 -13.10 3.70
C CYS A 57 -7.27 -14.54 3.20
N TRP A 58 -8.23 -15.23 3.79
CA TRP A 58 -8.60 -16.60 3.45
C TRP A 58 -9.88 -16.59 2.63
N GLU A 59 -9.81 -17.04 1.38
CA GLU A 59 -11.01 -17.32 0.59
C GLU A 59 -11.55 -18.72 0.88
N HIS A 60 -12.86 -18.87 0.71
CA HIS A 60 -13.58 -20.13 0.89
C HIS A 60 -14.16 -20.60 -0.45
N PRO A 61 -13.42 -21.32 -1.30
CA PRO A 61 -13.87 -21.65 -2.67
C PRO A 61 -15.21 -22.40 -2.71
N GLN A 62 -15.52 -23.18 -1.67
CA GLN A 62 -16.73 -23.99 -1.58
C GLN A 62 -17.87 -23.31 -0.81
N SER A 63 -17.64 -22.13 -0.23
CA SER A 63 -18.62 -21.39 0.57
C SER A 63 -18.89 -20.01 -0.04
N ARG A 64 -20.11 -19.51 0.13
CA ARG A 64 -20.45 -18.11 -0.19
C ARG A 64 -20.24 -17.16 0.99
N GLY A 65 -19.55 -17.63 2.04
CA GLY A 65 -19.23 -16.83 3.22
C GLY A 65 -18.24 -15.71 2.92
N PRO A 66 -18.17 -14.66 3.77
CA PRO A 66 -17.16 -13.63 3.64
C PRO A 66 -15.75 -14.22 3.82
N ASP A 67 -14.75 -13.57 3.23
CA ASP A 67 -13.35 -13.93 3.45
C ASP A 67 -12.99 -13.79 4.93
N ALA A 68 -12.15 -14.70 5.43
CA ALA A 68 -11.67 -14.66 6.81
C ALA A 68 -10.29 -14.01 6.89
N HIS A 69 -10.11 -13.06 7.80
CA HIS A 69 -8.83 -12.36 7.99
C HIS A 69 -8.12 -12.85 9.25
N ARG A 70 -6.80 -13.02 9.18
CA ARG A 70 -5.94 -13.32 10.34
C ARG A 70 -4.67 -12.51 10.26
N THR A 71 -4.25 -11.94 11.39
CA THR A 71 -3.01 -11.16 11.49
C THR A 71 -1.94 -11.97 12.20
N VAL A 72 -0.76 -12.08 11.59
CA VAL A 72 0.37 -12.84 12.11
C VAL A 72 1.54 -11.90 12.39
N PRO A 73 1.94 -11.72 13.66
CA PRO A 73 3.03 -10.82 14.01
C PRO A 73 4.37 -11.23 13.39
N VAL A 74 5.12 -10.24 12.92
CA VAL A 74 6.47 -10.39 12.37
C VAL A 74 7.49 -10.22 13.51
N ALA A 75 8.38 -11.20 13.66
CA ALA A 75 9.45 -11.20 14.67
C ALA A 75 10.86 -11.28 14.03
N GLY A 76 10.94 -11.16 12.70
CA GLY A 76 12.12 -11.41 11.88
C GLY A 76 11.76 -11.32 10.40
N ALA A 77 12.46 -12.08 9.55
CA ALA A 77 12.18 -12.12 8.12
C ALA A 77 10.86 -12.88 7.81
N ILE A 78 10.07 -12.35 6.87
CA ILE A 78 8.74 -12.88 6.52
C ILE A 78 8.77 -13.93 5.39
N ASP A 79 9.85 -14.00 4.63
CA ASP A 79 10.12 -14.94 3.55
C ASP A 79 10.73 -16.28 4.05
N THR A 80 10.61 -16.56 5.35
CA THR A 80 11.15 -17.77 5.96
C THR A 80 10.15 -18.93 5.97
N PRO A 81 10.61 -20.19 5.86
CA PRO A 81 9.75 -21.36 6.02
C PRO A 81 8.96 -21.37 7.33
N GLU A 82 9.58 -20.94 8.43
CA GLU A 82 8.95 -20.87 9.75
C GLU A 82 7.82 -19.84 9.78
N TYR A 83 8.01 -18.68 9.14
CA TYR A 83 6.96 -17.67 9.06
C TYR A 83 5.80 -18.13 8.18
N ALA A 84 6.09 -18.71 7.00
CA ALA A 84 5.08 -19.28 6.13
C ALA A 84 4.24 -20.36 6.83
N GLN A 85 4.89 -21.26 7.59
CA GLN A 85 4.18 -22.27 8.38
C GLN A 85 3.26 -21.65 9.45
N ARG A 86 3.72 -20.62 10.17
CA ARG A 86 2.88 -19.89 11.13
C ARG A 86 1.68 -19.23 10.46
N LEU A 87 1.89 -18.64 9.29
CA LEU A 87 0.83 -18.01 8.51
C LEU A 87 -0.19 -19.04 8.07
N LEU A 88 0.24 -20.17 7.49
CA LEU A 88 -0.64 -21.26 7.09
C LEU A 88 -1.38 -21.90 8.27
N ALA A 89 -0.73 -22.01 9.44
CA ALA A 89 -1.34 -22.52 10.67
C ALA A 89 -2.44 -21.59 11.23
N SER A 90 -2.55 -20.35 10.75
CA SER A 90 -3.63 -19.42 11.12
C SER A 90 -4.96 -19.72 10.41
N ARG A 91 -4.98 -20.66 9.44
CA ARG A 91 -6.17 -21.03 8.67
C ARG A 91 -7.38 -21.27 9.59
N PRO A 92 -8.59 -20.76 9.23
CA PRO A 92 -9.80 -21.03 9.97
C PRO A 92 -10.05 -22.54 10.15
N ARG A 93 -10.32 -22.97 11.38
CA ARG A 93 -10.50 -24.41 11.71
C ARG A 93 -11.78 -25.00 11.12
N ASP A 94 -12.79 -24.16 10.94
CA ASP A 94 -14.09 -24.45 10.37
C ASP A 94 -14.10 -24.45 8.83
N ALA A 95 -12.97 -24.09 8.20
CA ALA A 95 -12.80 -24.11 6.75
C ALA A 95 -11.43 -24.68 6.35
N PRO A 96 -11.25 -26.01 6.44
CA PRO A 96 -9.96 -26.65 6.15
C PRO A 96 -9.51 -26.50 4.68
N ASP A 97 -10.47 -26.26 3.77
CA ASP A 97 -10.26 -26.02 2.33
C ASP A 97 -9.95 -24.56 1.99
N ALA A 98 -9.99 -23.64 2.95
CA ALA A 98 -9.71 -22.24 2.73
C ALA A 98 -8.30 -22.02 2.19
N ARG A 99 -8.18 -21.13 1.21
CA ARG A 99 -6.93 -20.83 0.50
C ARG A 99 -6.50 -19.40 0.76
N VAL A 100 -5.20 -19.14 0.65
CA VAL A 100 -4.69 -17.78 0.72
C VAL A 100 -5.17 -17.03 -0.52
N LYS A 101 -5.99 -16.01 -0.30
CA LYS A 101 -6.45 -15.09 -1.34
C LYS A 101 -5.46 -13.96 -1.55
N LEU A 102 -5.04 -13.32 -0.47
CA LEU A 102 -4.02 -12.28 -0.49
C LEU A 102 -3.31 -12.19 0.85
N LEU A 103 -2.12 -11.61 0.82
CA LEU A 103 -1.34 -11.20 1.98
C LEU A 103 -1.21 -9.67 1.96
N ARG A 104 -1.40 -9.03 3.11
CA ARG A 104 -1.29 -7.58 3.28
C ARG A 104 -0.36 -7.27 4.44
N THR A 105 0.60 -6.39 4.25
CA THR A 105 1.42 -5.90 5.38
C THR A 105 0.62 -4.94 6.24
N ARG A 106 0.88 -4.98 7.55
CA ARG A 106 0.50 -3.93 8.49
C ARG A 106 1.75 -3.39 9.18
N GLY A 107 1.81 -2.08 9.38
CA GLY A 107 2.92 -1.47 10.09
C GLY A 107 3.02 0.04 9.89
N GLY A 108 4.03 0.64 10.52
CA GLY A 108 4.22 2.09 10.49
C GLY A 108 5.08 2.56 9.31
N GLY A 109 4.76 3.73 8.78
CA GLY A 109 5.62 4.51 7.90
C GLY A 109 5.84 5.92 8.46
N ALA A 110 6.96 6.55 8.13
CA ALA A 110 7.25 7.92 8.55
C ALA A 110 6.78 8.92 7.50
N TRP A 111 6.26 10.08 7.90
CA TRP A 111 5.96 11.21 7.00
C TRP A 111 6.43 12.52 7.63
N THR A 112 6.69 13.53 6.81
CA THR A 112 7.21 14.83 7.26
C THR A 112 6.16 15.93 7.07
N ASP A 113 5.87 16.70 8.12
CA ASP A 113 4.93 17.82 8.06
C ASP A 113 5.54 19.09 7.43
N ALA A 114 4.71 20.14 7.26
CA ALA A 114 5.15 21.42 6.69
C ALA A 114 6.21 22.15 7.53
N ARG A 115 6.38 21.79 8.80
CA ARG A 115 7.41 22.34 9.71
C ARG A 115 8.68 21.51 9.70
N GLY A 116 8.72 20.40 8.96
CA GLY A 116 9.84 19.48 8.92
C GLY A 116 9.86 18.48 10.08
N ASN A 117 8.79 18.36 10.87
CA ASN A 117 8.73 17.33 11.90
C ASN A 117 8.39 15.99 11.27
N VAL A 118 9.04 14.93 11.75
CA VAL A 118 8.79 13.56 11.31
C VAL A 118 7.76 12.92 12.25
N HIS A 119 6.73 12.35 11.66
CA HIS A 119 5.65 11.62 12.30
C HIS A 119 5.65 10.17 11.83
N THR A 120 5.04 9.27 12.62
CA THR A 120 4.81 7.88 12.21
C THR A 120 3.31 7.66 12.09
N GLU A 121 2.90 7.07 10.97
CA GLU A 121 1.51 6.73 10.67
C GLU A 121 1.39 5.24 10.39
N ALA A 122 0.32 4.61 10.88
CA ALA A 122 0.01 3.23 10.56
C ALA A 122 -0.50 3.13 9.11
N ASP A 123 -0.04 2.12 8.37
CA ASP A 123 -0.46 1.84 7.01
C ASP A 123 -0.29 3.04 6.05
N LEU A 124 0.77 3.84 6.28
CA LEU A 124 1.15 4.98 5.43
C LEU A 124 1.31 4.57 3.95
N VAL A 125 1.86 3.38 3.72
CA VAL A 125 1.81 2.64 2.47
C VAL A 125 1.30 1.24 2.78
N LEU A 126 0.24 0.82 2.09
CA LEU A 126 -0.24 -0.56 2.10
C LEU A 126 0.48 -1.34 1.01
N LEU A 127 0.97 -2.52 1.36
CA LEU A 127 1.59 -3.45 0.42
C LEU A 127 0.86 -4.78 0.48
N GLU A 128 0.47 -5.28 -0.68
CA GLU A 128 -0.31 -6.51 -0.83
C GLU A 128 0.30 -7.42 -1.89
N THR A 129 0.11 -8.73 -1.71
CA THR A 129 0.44 -9.75 -2.72
C THR A 129 -0.68 -10.77 -2.84
N MET A 130 -0.97 -11.19 -4.06
CA MET A 130 -1.99 -12.20 -4.36
C MET A 130 -1.42 -13.24 -5.35
N PRO A 131 -1.57 -14.55 -5.09
CA PRO A 131 -1.23 -15.57 -6.06
C PRO A 131 -2.25 -15.58 -7.20
N LEU A 132 -1.77 -15.52 -8.45
CA LEU A 132 -2.57 -15.48 -9.68
C LEU A 132 -2.01 -16.46 -10.73
N PHE A 133 -2.47 -17.71 -10.71
CA PHE A 133 -1.95 -18.76 -11.60
C PHE A 133 -0.43 -18.84 -11.56
N GLU A 134 0.27 -18.45 -12.63
CA GLU A 134 1.73 -18.49 -12.74
C GLU A 134 2.41 -17.19 -12.25
N ASP A 135 1.62 -16.20 -11.84
CA ASP A 135 2.09 -14.89 -11.39
C ASP A 135 1.81 -14.63 -9.90
N VAL A 136 2.59 -13.74 -9.30
CA VAL A 136 2.19 -13.01 -8.09
C VAL A 136 1.83 -11.59 -8.50
N SER A 137 0.58 -11.17 -8.25
CA SER A 137 0.22 -9.75 -8.25
C SER A 137 0.74 -9.11 -6.97
N VAL A 138 1.33 -7.93 -7.10
CA VAL A 138 1.87 -7.11 -6.01
C VAL A 138 1.29 -5.72 -6.16
N GLU A 139 0.72 -5.16 -5.11
CA GLU A 139 0.18 -3.80 -5.14
C GLU A 139 0.75 -2.98 -3.99
N ALA A 140 1.26 -1.78 -4.31
CA ALA A 140 1.53 -0.74 -3.33
C ALA A 140 0.47 0.35 -3.46
N ALA A 141 -0.24 0.65 -2.37
CA ALA A 141 -1.31 1.64 -2.34
C ALA A 141 -1.09 2.69 -1.25
N VAL A 142 -1.49 3.93 -1.52
CA VAL A 142 -1.44 5.03 -0.56
C VAL A 142 -2.80 5.69 -0.42
N HIS A 143 -3.16 6.05 0.81
CA HIS A 143 -4.48 6.59 1.16
C HIS A 143 -4.45 8.01 1.73
N HIS A 144 -3.27 8.60 1.87
CA HIS A 144 -3.07 9.89 2.52
C HIS A 144 -2.74 10.98 1.50
N ASP A 145 -3.07 12.23 1.80
CA ASP A 145 -2.86 13.36 0.90
C ASP A 145 -1.41 13.88 0.87
N VAL A 146 -0.53 13.45 1.79
CA VAL A 146 0.91 13.84 1.83
C VAL A 146 1.69 13.55 0.54
N TRP A 147 1.13 12.73 -0.35
CA TRP A 147 1.72 12.36 -1.64
C TRP A 147 1.25 13.25 -2.79
N ALA A 148 0.24 14.08 -2.57
CA ALA A 148 -0.35 14.97 -3.56
C ALA A 148 0.15 16.41 -3.37
N HIS A 149 -0.15 17.29 -4.34
CA HIS A 149 0.19 18.71 -4.25
C HIS A 149 -0.78 19.53 -3.38
N HIS A 150 -1.96 18.99 -3.10
CA HIS A 150 -3.02 19.62 -2.32
C HIS A 150 -3.52 18.62 -1.27
N ALA A 151 -3.85 19.14 -0.09
CA ALA A 151 -4.54 18.38 0.93
C ALA A 151 -5.97 18.03 0.48
N PHE A 152 -6.61 17.08 1.16
CA PHE A 152 -8.02 16.74 0.86
C PHE A 152 -8.98 17.92 1.02
N SER A 153 -8.63 18.95 1.79
CA SER A 153 -9.40 20.20 1.88
C SER A 153 -9.28 21.11 0.66
N GLY A 154 -8.53 20.70 -0.36
CA GLY A 154 -8.22 21.49 -1.55
C GLY A 154 -7.08 22.49 -1.37
N VAL A 155 -6.58 22.68 -0.14
CA VAL A 155 -5.51 23.64 0.15
C VAL A 155 -4.15 23.11 -0.35
N PRO A 156 -3.38 23.90 -1.12
CA PRO A 156 -2.02 23.53 -1.50
C PRO A 156 -1.12 23.32 -0.28
N HIS A 157 -0.31 22.26 -0.29
CA HIS A 157 0.69 21.97 0.76
C HIS A 157 2.06 21.57 0.17
N PRO A 158 2.67 22.44 -0.64
CA PRO A 158 3.87 22.11 -1.43
C PRO A 158 5.06 21.67 -0.56
N GLU A 159 5.20 22.18 0.66
CA GLU A 159 6.25 21.78 1.60
C GLU A 159 6.10 20.32 2.05
N VAL A 160 4.85 19.89 2.30
CA VAL A 160 4.52 18.49 2.66
C VAL A 160 4.80 17.58 1.48
N HIS A 161 4.30 17.94 0.29
CA HIS A 161 4.53 17.17 -0.94
C HIS A 161 6.04 17.01 -1.22
N ALA A 162 6.81 18.10 -1.17
CA ALA A 162 8.24 18.10 -1.44
C ALA A 162 9.04 17.23 -0.45
N ALA A 163 8.59 17.13 0.80
CA ALA A 163 9.23 16.32 1.83
C ALA A 163 8.87 14.82 1.73
N ASN A 164 7.77 14.45 1.07
CA ASN A 164 7.23 13.09 1.08
C ASN A 164 7.21 12.40 -0.29
N ALA A 165 6.64 13.03 -1.32
CA ALA A 165 6.43 12.39 -2.62
C ALA A 165 7.71 11.87 -3.31
N PRO A 166 8.87 12.57 -3.25
CA PRO A 166 10.08 12.10 -3.95
C PRO A 166 10.59 10.73 -3.47
N ARG A 167 10.46 10.40 -2.18
CA ARG A 167 10.91 9.10 -1.65
C ARG A 167 9.96 7.96 -2.03
N LEU A 168 8.65 8.22 -2.14
CA LEU A 168 7.69 7.26 -2.68
C LEU A 168 8.04 6.98 -4.15
N ALA A 169 8.19 8.03 -4.97
CA ALA A 169 8.54 7.88 -6.38
C ALA A 169 9.85 7.11 -6.59
N ALA A 170 10.85 7.37 -5.76
CA ALA A 170 12.12 6.65 -5.81
C ALA A 170 11.98 5.17 -5.36
N ALA A 171 11.11 4.88 -4.39
CA ALA A 171 10.82 3.51 -3.99
C ALA A 171 10.15 2.72 -5.12
N LEU A 172 9.12 3.27 -5.73
CA LEU A 172 8.36 2.60 -6.80
C LEU A 172 9.23 2.30 -8.02
N LYS A 173 10.14 3.21 -8.39
CA LYS A 173 11.16 2.96 -9.43
C LYS A 173 12.10 1.81 -9.08
N GLU A 174 12.51 1.74 -7.82
CA GLU A 174 13.37 0.66 -7.32
C GLU A 174 12.62 -0.67 -7.28
N VAL A 175 11.32 -0.66 -6.95
CA VAL A 175 10.44 -1.84 -7.02
C VAL A 175 10.35 -2.36 -8.45
N GLU A 176 9.97 -1.52 -9.41
CA GLU A 176 9.91 -1.90 -10.82
C GLU A 176 11.23 -2.50 -11.33
N SER A 177 12.35 -1.85 -10.99
CA SER A 177 13.68 -2.37 -11.37
C SER A 177 14.03 -3.69 -10.69
N THR A 178 13.58 -3.92 -9.44
CA THR A 178 13.89 -5.12 -8.66
C THR A 178 13.03 -6.30 -9.10
N LEU A 179 11.75 -6.05 -9.39
CA LEU A 179 10.80 -7.05 -9.84
C LEU A 179 10.96 -7.39 -11.33
N HIS A 180 11.69 -6.57 -12.09
CA HIS A 180 11.80 -6.68 -13.55
C HIS A 180 10.44 -6.71 -14.27
N ALA A 181 9.43 -6.08 -13.66
CA ALA A 181 8.06 -6.05 -14.13
C ALA A 181 7.64 -4.60 -14.32
N ALA A 182 7.00 -4.28 -15.44
CA ALA A 182 6.50 -2.94 -15.69
C ALA A 182 5.40 -2.56 -14.69
N THR A 183 5.43 -1.32 -14.23
CA THR A 183 4.41 -0.79 -13.32
C THR A 183 3.09 -0.59 -14.05
N ASN A 184 2.03 -1.25 -13.57
CA ASN A 184 0.67 -1.00 -13.99
C ASN A 184 0.05 0.06 -13.05
N PRO A 185 -0.36 1.24 -13.55
CA PRO A 185 -1.05 2.22 -12.73
C PRO A 185 -2.42 1.69 -12.28
N GLY A 186 -2.73 1.83 -10.99
CA GLY A 186 -4.06 1.54 -10.48
C GLY A 186 -5.14 2.46 -11.03
N GLU A 187 -6.39 2.02 -10.94
CA GLU A 187 -7.53 2.79 -11.43
C GLU A 187 -7.68 4.12 -10.66
N PRO A 188 -8.04 5.22 -11.35
CA PRO A 188 -8.37 6.48 -10.69
C PRO A 188 -9.53 6.33 -9.71
N THR A 189 -9.40 6.95 -8.54
CA THR A 189 -10.48 7.06 -7.56
C THR A 189 -10.97 8.50 -7.47
N TYR A 190 -11.95 8.77 -6.63
CA TYR A 190 -12.36 10.14 -6.36
C TYR A 190 -11.28 10.96 -5.62
N PHE A 191 -10.33 10.29 -4.97
CA PHE A 191 -9.29 10.95 -4.16
C PHE A 191 -8.01 11.23 -4.93
N GLY A 192 -7.79 10.56 -6.06
CA GLY A 192 -6.61 10.77 -6.87
C GLY A 192 -6.49 9.80 -8.03
N ALA A 193 -5.49 10.08 -8.85
CA ALA A 193 -5.06 9.22 -9.94
C ALA A 193 -3.54 9.23 -9.97
N VAL A 194 -2.94 8.12 -10.38
CA VAL A 194 -1.49 8.06 -10.53
C VAL A 194 -1.03 8.70 -11.85
N ASP A 195 0.16 9.29 -11.81
CA ASP A 195 0.92 9.73 -12.98
C ASP A 195 2.39 9.35 -12.79
N GLY A 196 2.84 8.37 -13.58
CA GLY A 196 4.12 7.69 -13.36
C GLY A 196 4.22 7.11 -11.95
N TYR A 197 5.18 7.60 -11.16
CA TYR A 197 5.45 7.15 -9.79
C TYR A 197 4.97 8.14 -8.71
N GLY A 198 4.00 8.99 -9.04
CA GLY A 198 3.43 9.97 -8.13
C GLY A 198 1.92 10.11 -8.31
N ILE A 199 1.33 11.01 -7.53
CA ILE A 199 -0.09 11.39 -7.66
C ILE A 199 -0.19 12.52 -8.68
N ARG A 200 -1.13 12.40 -9.61
CA ARG A 200 -1.42 13.41 -10.62
C ARG A 200 -1.82 14.72 -9.94
N ALA A 201 -1.23 15.82 -10.38
CA ALA A 201 -1.65 17.14 -9.95
C ALA A 201 -3.05 17.46 -10.51
N PRO A 202 -3.89 18.22 -9.79
CA PRO A 202 -5.17 18.68 -10.33
C PRO A 202 -4.96 19.48 -11.62
N GLU A 203 -5.87 19.32 -12.57
CA GLU A 203 -5.86 20.07 -13.81
C GLU A 203 -6.20 21.55 -13.56
N PRO A 204 -5.72 22.49 -14.40
CA PRO A 204 -5.95 23.92 -14.18
C PRO A 204 -7.43 24.33 -14.07
N TYR A 205 -8.35 23.57 -14.68
CA TYR A 205 -9.79 23.84 -14.60
C TYR A 205 -10.44 23.31 -13.31
N GLU A 206 -9.76 22.43 -12.58
CA GLU A 206 -10.20 21.92 -11.27
C GLU A 206 -9.80 22.86 -10.14
N ILE A 207 -8.84 23.76 -10.40
CA ILE A 207 -8.37 24.77 -9.45
C ILE A 207 -9.25 26.03 -9.56
N VAL A 208 -9.96 26.35 -8.47
CA VAL A 208 -10.76 27.58 -8.34
C VAL A 208 -10.21 28.40 -7.20
N ASP A 209 -9.86 29.67 -7.47
CA ASP A 209 -9.25 30.58 -6.49
C ASP A 209 -7.99 30.02 -5.79
N GLY A 210 -7.24 29.16 -6.50
CA GLY A 210 -6.02 28.53 -5.98
C GLY A 210 -6.25 27.29 -5.11
N LEU A 211 -7.49 26.79 -5.04
CA LEU A 211 -7.88 25.60 -4.30
C LEU A 211 -8.30 24.49 -5.26
N ALA A 212 -7.87 23.26 -4.97
CA ALA A 212 -8.42 22.05 -5.56
C ALA A 212 -9.81 21.74 -4.95
N PRO A 213 -10.57 20.78 -5.51
CA PRO A 213 -11.83 20.35 -4.91
C PRO A 213 -11.64 19.90 -3.46
N ASP A 214 -12.54 20.33 -2.57
CA ASP A 214 -12.60 19.85 -1.18
C ASP A 214 -13.27 18.46 -1.15
N LEU A 215 -12.52 17.47 -0.71
CA LEU A 215 -12.88 16.05 -0.62
C LEU A 215 -13.14 15.60 0.82
N THR A 216 -13.10 16.52 1.79
CA THR A 216 -13.22 16.18 3.22
C THR A 216 -14.57 15.57 3.59
N ASP A 217 -15.62 15.86 2.82
CA ASP A 217 -16.95 15.28 2.99
C ASP A 217 -17.02 13.79 2.62
N ARG A 218 -15.98 13.26 1.96
CA ARG A 218 -15.91 11.86 1.52
C ARG A 218 -14.99 10.98 2.35
N LEU A 219 -14.38 11.53 3.39
CA LEU A 219 -13.47 10.78 4.27
C LEU A 219 -14.19 9.88 5.29
N ALA A 220 -15.53 9.94 5.36
CA ALA A 220 -16.38 9.26 6.34
C ALA A 220 -17.14 8.06 5.77
#